data_AF-A0A1N7AC79-F1
#
_entry.id   AF-A0A1N7AC79-F1
#
_cell.length_a   1.000
_cell.length_b   1.000
_cell.length_c   1.000
_cell.angle_alpha   90.00
_cell.angle_beta   90.00
_cell.angle_gamma   90.00
#
_symmetry.space_group_name_H-M   'P 1'
#
loop_
_entity.id
_entity.type
_entity.pdbx_description
1 polymer ?
#
loop_
_entity_poly.entity_id
_entity_poly.type
_entity_poly.pdbx_seq_one_letter_code
_entity_poly.pdbx_strand_id
1 'polypeptide(L)'
;MRKYFFSLLFGTLFSISAFACLNGEKMVLANQEILYVDFDGEVPYGHQIGVKEELEEFLVKLKKGYNKTKDVDYLSDEGYILILLGRYQEAIDLYKKIESLEPGRYSTASNMGTAYELIGNNKEALKWIETAMKTEPHSHSKSEWIHINILKAKIRGRSISSIDLIGKDFGNGKAPQSTLSKKDLQLLKMQIFYQLNERMTFVKPKDAIVAQLLFDLGNIALLMNQKYDAEKSYTQAKEYGFENSVLEERMKLFSQALTKNGKQVSDDPKESEELNWISVVFSVLSLIISGFVIFKFRKKIFSLFK
;
A
#
# COMPACT_ATOMS: atom_id res chain seq x y z
N MET A 1 -24.73 5.84 44.51
CA MET A 1 -23.97 6.48 43.40
C MET A 1 -22.48 6.14 43.35
N ARG A 2 -21.78 5.92 44.48
CA ARG A 2 -20.31 5.73 44.49
C ARG A 2 -19.77 4.31 44.19
N LYS A 3 -20.64 3.29 44.10
CA LYS A 3 -20.25 1.89 43.81
C LYS A 3 -20.14 1.56 42.31
N TYR A 4 -20.81 2.31 41.44
CA TYR A 4 -20.76 2.10 39.98
C TYR A 4 -19.65 2.91 39.28
N PHE A 5 -19.06 3.89 39.96
CA PHE A 5 -17.99 4.72 39.40
C PHE A 5 -16.65 3.96 39.28
N PHE A 6 -16.40 3.01 40.19
CA PHE A 6 -15.17 2.22 40.20
C PHE A 6 -15.20 1.03 39.23
N SER A 7 -16.36 0.44 38.97
CA SER A 7 -16.51 -0.57 37.93
C SER A 7 -16.40 0.03 36.52
N LEU A 8 -16.82 1.29 36.33
CA LEU A 8 -16.61 2.01 35.07
C LEU A 8 -15.12 2.29 34.82
N LEU A 9 -14.37 2.71 35.85
CA LEU A 9 -12.95 3.05 35.73
C LEU A 9 -12.03 1.83 35.51
N PHE A 10 -12.40 0.66 36.06
CA PHE A 10 -11.64 -0.58 35.88
C PHE A 10 -11.96 -1.26 34.54
N GLY A 11 -13.19 -1.11 34.04
CA GLY A 11 -13.58 -1.56 32.69
C GLY A 11 -12.89 -0.79 31.57
N THR A 12 -12.56 0.49 31.77
CA THR A 12 -11.84 1.32 30.78
C THR A 12 -10.33 1.07 30.73
N LEU A 13 -9.72 0.56 31.80
CA LEU A 13 -8.27 0.34 31.87
C LEU A 13 -7.81 -0.99 31.22
N PHE A 14 -8.72 -1.95 31.04
CA PHE A 14 -8.46 -3.22 30.34
C PHE A 14 -9.17 -3.35 28.98
N SER A 15 -9.91 -2.32 28.53
CA SER A 15 -10.56 -2.30 27.21
C SER A 15 -9.82 -1.47 26.18
N ILE A 16 -8.71 -0.83 26.53
CA ILE A 16 -7.76 -0.35 25.53
C ILE A 16 -7.02 -1.59 25.05
N SER A 17 -7.63 -2.27 24.08
CA SER A 17 -6.87 -3.06 23.13
C SER A 17 -5.74 -2.14 22.67
N ALA A 18 -4.51 -2.49 23.02
CA ALA A 18 -3.35 -1.89 22.39
C ALA A 18 -3.42 -2.32 20.92
N PHE A 19 -4.21 -1.58 20.14
CA PHE A 19 -3.92 -1.40 18.73
C PHE A 19 -2.55 -0.73 18.73
N ALA A 20 -1.49 -1.54 18.80
CA ALA A 20 -0.32 -1.24 17.98
C ALA A 20 -0.92 -1.01 16.60
N CYS A 21 -1.07 0.26 16.23
CA CYS A 21 -1.62 0.61 14.95
C CYS A 21 -0.60 0.07 13.96
N LEU A 22 -0.90 -1.09 13.38
CA LEU A 22 -0.30 -1.48 12.12
C LEU A 22 -0.78 -0.40 11.14
N ASN A 23 0.07 0.61 10.92
CA ASN A 23 -0.23 1.78 10.09
C ASN A 23 -0.15 1.46 8.59
N GLY A 24 0.27 0.25 8.22
CA GLY A 24 0.29 -0.22 6.84
C GLY A 24 -1.11 -0.60 6.31
N GLU A 25 -1.28 -0.52 4.99
CA GLU A 25 -2.45 -1.09 4.34
C GLU A 25 -2.49 -2.61 4.60
N LYS A 26 -3.66 -3.12 4.96
CA LYS A 26 -3.88 -4.54 5.21
C LYS A 26 -4.92 -5.07 4.24
N MET A 27 -4.63 -6.23 3.65
CA MET A 27 -5.63 -6.99 2.89
C MET A 27 -6.20 -8.09 3.77
N VAL A 28 -7.50 -8.01 4.03
CA VAL A 28 -8.25 -8.99 4.83
C VAL A 28 -9.20 -9.73 3.90
N LEU A 29 -9.09 -11.05 3.90
CA LEU A 29 -9.95 -11.93 3.12
C LEU A 29 -11.34 -12.03 3.76
N ALA A 30 -12.33 -12.49 3.00
CA ALA A 30 -13.71 -12.71 3.42
C ALA A 30 -13.80 -13.68 4.62
N ASN A 31 -12.84 -14.60 4.74
CA ASN A 31 -12.72 -15.51 5.88
C ASN A 31 -12.09 -14.87 7.14
N GLN A 32 -11.84 -13.56 7.12
CA GLN A 32 -11.21 -12.74 8.18
C GLN A 32 -9.72 -13.01 8.42
N GLU A 33 -9.06 -13.79 7.56
CA GLU A 33 -7.61 -13.93 7.61
C GLU A 33 -6.92 -12.75 6.92
N ILE A 34 -5.74 -12.39 7.42
CA ILE A 34 -4.90 -11.34 6.82
C ILE A 34 -4.08 -12.01 5.73
N LEU A 35 -4.19 -11.51 4.49
CA LEU A 35 -3.39 -11.99 3.37
C LEU A 35 -1.99 -11.38 3.39
N TYR A 36 -1.91 -10.08 3.65
CA TYR A 36 -0.66 -9.35 3.83
C TYR A 36 -0.88 -8.07 4.63
N VAL A 37 0.23 -7.56 5.17
CA VAL A 37 0.35 -6.23 5.74
C VAL A 37 1.50 -5.54 5.04
N ASP A 38 1.23 -4.40 4.43
CA ASP A 38 2.23 -3.65 3.71
C ASP A 38 3.10 -2.80 4.65
N PHE A 39 4.27 -2.45 4.14
CA PHE A 39 5.17 -1.50 4.77
C PHE A 39 4.51 -0.11 4.87
N ASP A 40 4.61 0.52 6.03
CA ASP A 40 4.22 1.92 6.20
C ASP A 40 5.31 2.83 5.61
N GLY A 41 5.02 3.46 4.48
CA GLY A 41 5.98 4.33 3.81
C GLY A 41 5.48 4.95 2.52
N GLU A 42 6.27 5.90 2.02
CA GLU A 42 5.95 6.72 0.85
C GLU A 42 6.65 6.24 -0.44
N VAL A 43 7.41 5.14 -0.35
CA VAL A 43 8.13 4.50 -1.44
C VAL A 43 7.61 3.06 -1.58
N PRO A 44 7.11 2.65 -2.76
CA PRO A 44 6.49 1.35 -2.95
C PRO A 44 7.54 0.24 -3.05
N TYR A 45 7.19 -0.94 -2.53
CA TYR A 45 8.03 -2.15 -2.62
C TYR A 45 7.26 -3.37 -3.14
N GLY A 46 5.98 -3.21 -3.46
CA GLY A 46 5.08 -4.32 -3.69
C GLY A 46 4.54 -4.90 -2.39
N HIS A 47 3.43 -5.63 -2.52
CA HIS A 47 2.83 -6.30 -1.38
C HIS A 47 3.74 -7.41 -0.85
N GLN A 48 3.84 -7.52 0.47
CA GLN A 48 4.59 -8.60 1.12
C GLN A 48 3.73 -9.87 1.16
N ILE A 49 3.69 -10.57 0.03
CA ILE A 49 2.91 -11.80 -0.14
C ILE A 49 3.64 -12.97 0.53
N GLY A 50 2.87 -13.80 1.24
CA GLY A 50 3.34 -15.05 1.82
C GLY A 50 3.84 -16.07 0.79
N VAL A 51 4.30 -17.22 1.28
CA VAL A 51 4.81 -18.29 0.41
C VAL A 51 3.67 -18.99 -0.33
N LYS A 52 4.01 -19.69 -1.41
CA LYS A 52 3.02 -20.38 -2.26
C LYS A 52 2.12 -21.32 -1.47
N GLU A 53 2.68 -22.05 -0.52
CA GLU A 53 1.96 -23.02 0.31
C GLU A 53 0.86 -22.35 1.14
N GLU A 54 1.14 -21.17 1.68
CA GLU A 54 0.17 -20.38 2.45
C GLU A 54 -0.98 -19.88 1.57
N LEU A 55 -0.67 -19.43 0.35
CA LEU A 55 -1.68 -19.03 -0.64
C LEU A 55 -2.61 -20.20 -1.02
N GLU A 56 -2.07 -21.42 -1.19
CA GLU A 56 -2.88 -22.61 -1.46
C GLU A 56 -3.78 -22.98 -0.27
N GLU A 57 -3.32 -22.80 0.96
CA GLU A 57 -4.15 -22.98 2.15
C GLU A 57 -5.33 -22.01 2.19
N PHE A 58 -5.12 -20.74 1.83
CA PHE A 58 -6.21 -19.77 1.69
C PHE A 58 -7.24 -20.23 0.66
N LEU A 59 -6.84 -20.74 -0.51
CA LEU A 59 -7.78 -21.25 -1.52
C LEU A 59 -8.69 -22.36 -0.95
N VAL A 60 -8.14 -23.30 -0.19
CA VAL A 60 -8.92 -24.38 0.43
C VAL A 60 -9.95 -23.81 1.42
N LYS A 61 -9.53 -22.87 2.28
CA LYS A 61 -10.40 -22.24 3.28
C LYS A 61 -11.48 -21.38 2.61
N LEU A 62 -11.13 -20.62 1.57
CA LEU A 62 -12.07 -19.76 0.84
C LEU A 62 -13.15 -20.59 0.14
N LYS A 63 -12.76 -21.66 -0.56
CA LYS A 63 -13.70 -22.60 -1.20
C LYS A 63 -14.66 -23.22 -0.19
N LYS A 64 -14.17 -23.60 1.00
CA LYS A 64 -15.03 -24.11 2.10
C LYS A 64 -16.00 -23.04 2.59
N GLY A 65 -15.51 -21.80 2.74
CA GLY A 65 -16.30 -20.63 3.11
C GLY A 65 -17.44 -20.38 2.13
N TYR A 66 -17.13 -20.22 0.84
CA TYR A 66 -18.13 -20.07 -0.22
C TYR A 66 -19.15 -21.21 -0.22
N ASN A 67 -18.71 -22.46 -0.07
CA ASN A 67 -19.64 -23.59 -0.04
C ASN A 67 -20.68 -23.50 1.07
N LYS A 68 -20.31 -22.92 2.23
CA LYS A 68 -21.16 -22.72 3.39
C LYS A 68 -22.06 -21.48 3.27
N THR A 69 -21.53 -20.37 2.76
CA THR A 69 -22.21 -19.06 2.80
C THR A 69 -22.88 -18.67 1.49
N LYS A 70 -22.36 -19.17 0.35
CA LYS A 70 -22.64 -18.67 -1.00
C LYS A 70 -22.32 -17.19 -1.20
N ASP A 71 -21.49 -16.63 -0.33
CA ASP A 71 -21.03 -15.25 -0.40
C ASP A 71 -19.93 -15.12 -1.47
N VAL A 72 -20.20 -14.29 -2.48
CA VAL A 72 -19.36 -14.14 -3.67
C VAL A 72 -18.02 -13.46 -3.34
N ASP A 73 -17.88 -12.78 -2.20
CA ASP A 73 -16.60 -12.22 -1.76
C ASP A 73 -15.54 -13.31 -1.57
N TYR A 74 -15.94 -14.50 -1.11
CA TYR A 74 -15.02 -15.66 -1.05
C TYR A 74 -14.48 -16.06 -2.43
N LEU A 75 -15.31 -15.98 -3.48
CA LEU A 75 -14.86 -16.25 -4.85
C LEU A 75 -13.99 -15.11 -5.39
N SER A 76 -14.33 -13.86 -5.04
CA SER A 76 -13.54 -12.69 -5.43
C SER A 76 -12.12 -12.78 -4.88
N ASP A 77 -11.98 -13.19 -3.61
CA ASP A 77 -10.70 -13.40 -2.96
C ASP A 77 -9.97 -14.63 -3.49
N GLU A 78 -10.68 -15.73 -3.77
CA GLU A 78 -10.11 -16.90 -4.44
C GLU A 78 -9.48 -16.49 -5.78
N GLY A 79 -10.19 -15.68 -6.56
CA GLY A 79 -9.69 -15.12 -7.83
C GLY A 79 -8.43 -14.28 -7.65
N TYR A 80 -8.35 -13.47 -6.59
CA TYR A 80 -7.18 -12.63 -6.34
C TYR A 80 -5.97 -13.48 -5.95
N ILE A 81 -6.16 -14.51 -5.14
CA ILE A 81 -5.10 -15.45 -4.79
C ILE A 81 -4.64 -16.26 -6.00
N LEU A 82 -5.54 -16.65 -6.90
CA LEU A 82 -5.17 -17.27 -8.18
C LEU A 82 -4.28 -16.34 -9.03
N ILE A 83 -4.53 -15.02 -9.01
CA ILE A 83 -3.64 -14.04 -9.66
C ILE A 83 -2.26 -14.04 -8.99
N LEU A 84 -2.18 -13.97 -7.66
CA LEU A 84 -0.92 -14.02 -6.91
C LEU A 84 -0.12 -15.30 -7.17
N LEU A 85 -0.80 -16.43 -7.38
CA LEU A 85 -0.20 -17.73 -7.71
C LEU A 85 0.23 -17.86 -9.19
N GLY A 86 -0.04 -16.85 -10.03
CA GLY A 86 0.23 -16.91 -11.47
C GLY A 86 -0.78 -17.72 -12.28
N ARG A 87 -1.90 -18.14 -11.68
CA ARG A 87 -2.99 -18.92 -12.30
C ARG A 87 -4.00 -18.00 -13.00
N TYR A 88 -3.51 -17.15 -13.90
CA TYR A 88 -4.30 -16.05 -14.47
C TYR A 88 -5.55 -16.53 -15.23
N GLN A 89 -5.45 -17.63 -15.98
CA GLN A 89 -6.59 -18.15 -16.73
C GLN A 89 -7.70 -18.67 -15.81
N GLU A 90 -7.34 -19.36 -14.72
CA GLU A 90 -8.30 -19.82 -13.71
C GLU A 90 -8.98 -18.64 -13.01
N ALA A 91 -8.21 -17.58 -12.68
CA ALA A 91 -8.76 -16.35 -12.13
C ALA A 91 -9.76 -15.69 -13.09
N ILE A 92 -9.42 -15.58 -14.38
CA ILE A 92 -10.29 -15.00 -15.41
C ILE A 92 -11.60 -15.79 -15.51
N ASP A 93 -11.55 -17.12 -15.55
CA ASP A 93 -12.74 -17.95 -15.67
C ASP A 93 -13.61 -17.91 -14.41
N LEU A 94 -12.99 -17.80 -13.23
CA LEU A 94 -13.69 -17.56 -11.98
C LEU A 94 -14.37 -16.18 -11.96
N TYR A 95 -13.68 -15.13 -12.37
CA TYR A 95 -14.29 -13.78 -12.42
C TYR A 95 -15.39 -13.66 -13.47
N LYS A 96 -15.31 -14.34 -14.62
CA LYS A 96 -16.44 -14.42 -15.56
C LYS A 96 -17.67 -15.06 -14.92
N LYS A 97 -17.47 -16.09 -14.09
CA LYS A 97 -18.55 -16.70 -13.31
C LYS A 97 -19.10 -15.73 -12.27
N ILE A 98 -18.25 -15.01 -11.56
CA ILE A 98 -18.68 -13.97 -10.60
C ILE A 98 -19.51 -12.91 -11.32
N GLU A 99 -19.06 -12.37 -12.45
CA GLU A 99 -19.81 -11.39 -13.25
C GLU A 99 -21.17 -11.93 -13.72
N SER A 100 -21.28 -13.24 -13.97
CA SER A 100 -22.56 -13.87 -14.33
C SER A 100 -23.51 -14.03 -13.14
N LEU A 101 -22.98 -14.12 -11.91
CA LEU A 101 -23.76 -14.24 -10.67
C LEU A 101 -24.15 -12.87 -10.12
N GLU A 102 -23.20 -11.94 -10.10
CA GLU A 102 -23.31 -10.58 -9.59
C GLU A 102 -22.62 -9.61 -10.54
N PRO A 103 -23.34 -9.14 -11.59
CA PRO A 103 -22.75 -8.27 -12.61
C PRO A 103 -22.41 -6.88 -12.08
N GLY A 104 -21.43 -6.24 -12.70
CA GLY A 104 -21.12 -4.83 -12.48
C GLY A 104 -20.36 -4.53 -11.18
N ARG A 105 -19.70 -5.53 -10.59
CA ARG A 105 -18.85 -5.32 -9.41
C ARG A 105 -17.51 -4.69 -9.81
N TYR A 106 -17.10 -3.63 -9.11
CA TYR A 106 -15.80 -2.99 -9.32
C TYR A 106 -14.64 -3.99 -9.15
N SER A 107 -14.61 -4.76 -8.06
CA SER A 107 -13.53 -5.72 -7.77
C SER A 107 -13.40 -6.81 -8.84
N THR A 108 -14.53 -7.24 -9.42
CA THR A 108 -14.54 -8.22 -10.51
C THR A 108 -13.94 -7.62 -11.77
N ALA A 109 -14.39 -6.42 -12.16
CA ALA A 109 -13.86 -5.74 -13.33
C ALA A 109 -12.36 -5.38 -13.19
N SER A 110 -11.92 -4.87 -12.03
CA SER A 110 -10.52 -4.52 -11.80
C SER A 110 -9.62 -5.76 -11.84
N ASN A 111 -10.00 -6.83 -11.14
CA ASN A 111 -9.18 -8.05 -11.07
C ASN A 111 -9.18 -8.84 -12.39
N MET A 112 -10.28 -8.81 -13.17
CA MET A 112 -10.26 -9.30 -14.55
C MET A 112 -9.28 -8.49 -15.41
N GLY A 113 -9.29 -7.17 -15.28
CA GLY A 113 -8.36 -6.28 -15.98
C GLY A 113 -6.90 -6.62 -15.68
N THR A 114 -6.56 -6.77 -14.39
CA THR A 114 -5.24 -7.18 -13.92
C THR A 114 -4.85 -8.57 -14.43
N ALA A 115 -5.73 -9.57 -14.32
CA ALA A 115 -5.45 -10.93 -14.79
C ALA A 115 -5.23 -10.97 -16.32
N TYR A 116 -6.02 -10.23 -17.09
CA TYR A 116 -5.82 -10.10 -18.54
C TYR A 116 -4.51 -9.38 -18.89
N GLU A 117 -4.10 -8.38 -18.11
CA GLU A 117 -2.81 -7.73 -18.31
C GLU A 117 -1.66 -8.73 -18.09
N LEU A 118 -1.71 -9.48 -16.98
CA LEU A 118 -0.67 -10.41 -16.59
C LEU A 118 -0.52 -11.61 -17.54
N ILE A 119 -1.60 -12.03 -18.19
CA ILE A 119 -1.55 -13.04 -19.27
C ILE A 119 -1.16 -12.43 -20.65
N GLY A 120 -0.93 -11.12 -20.71
CA GLY A 120 -0.48 -10.40 -21.92
C GLY A 120 -1.60 -9.91 -22.84
N ASN A 121 -2.87 -10.10 -22.49
CA ASN A 121 -4.01 -9.62 -23.26
C ASN A 121 -4.38 -8.18 -22.89
N ASN A 122 -3.52 -7.23 -23.26
CA ASN A 122 -3.67 -5.81 -22.90
C ASN A 122 -4.97 -5.17 -23.42
N LYS A 123 -5.57 -5.69 -24.51
CA LYS A 123 -6.83 -5.14 -25.07
C LYS A 123 -8.02 -5.45 -24.18
N GLU A 124 -8.17 -6.71 -23.75
CA GLU A 124 -9.23 -7.07 -22.79
C GLU A 124 -8.95 -6.45 -21.42
N ALA A 125 -7.68 -6.39 -21.00
CA ALA A 125 -7.30 -5.70 -19.78
C ALA A 125 -7.82 -4.25 -19.78
N LEU A 126 -7.57 -3.51 -20.87
CA LEU A 126 -8.00 -2.12 -21.01
C LEU A 126 -9.52 -1.99 -20.90
N LYS A 127 -10.28 -2.87 -21.58
CA LYS A 127 -11.74 -2.87 -21.52
C LYS A 127 -12.27 -3.08 -20.10
N TRP A 128 -11.68 -4.01 -19.35
CA TRP A 128 -12.12 -4.33 -18.00
C TRP A 128 -11.73 -3.25 -16.98
N ILE A 129 -10.53 -2.68 -17.06
CA ILE A 129 -10.14 -1.54 -16.21
C ILE A 129 -10.99 -0.29 -16.53
N GLU A 130 -11.28 -0.02 -17.81
CA GLU A 130 -12.21 1.06 -18.17
C GLU A 130 -13.63 0.83 -17.64
N THR A 131 -14.05 -0.44 -17.51
CA THR A 131 -15.33 -0.80 -16.89
C THR A 131 -15.27 -0.57 -15.38
N ALA A 132 -14.22 -1.04 -14.71
CA ALA A 132 -14.00 -0.84 -13.28
C ALA A 132 -14.03 0.65 -12.91
N MET A 133 -13.27 1.48 -13.63
CA MET A 133 -13.23 2.93 -13.41
C MET A 133 -14.59 3.62 -13.63
N LYS A 134 -15.45 3.09 -14.50
CA LYS A 134 -16.82 3.61 -14.68
C LYS A 134 -17.75 3.23 -13.53
N THR A 135 -17.61 2.00 -13.02
CA THR A 135 -18.42 1.51 -11.89
C THR A 135 -18.10 2.28 -10.61
N GLU A 136 -16.82 2.39 -10.25
CA GLU A 136 -16.40 3.08 -9.03
C GLU A 136 -15.21 4.01 -9.32
N PRO A 137 -15.45 5.27 -9.71
CA PRO A 137 -14.40 6.22 -10.10
C PRO A 137 -13.45 6.63 -8.95
N HIS A 138 -13.83 6.30 -7.71
CA HIS A 138 -13.10 6.68 -6.50
C HIS A 138 -12.28 5.54 -5.89
N SER A 139 -12.42 4.32 -6.40
CA SER A 139 -11.65 3.16 -5.94
C SER A 139 -10.15 3.31 -6.20
N HIS A 140 -9.35 2.50 -5.51
CA HIS A 140 -7.90 2.37 -5.77
C HIS A 140 -7.18 3.73 -5.69
N SER A 141 -7.56 4.57 -4.74
CA SER A 141 -7.04 5.92 -4.57
C SER A 141 -7.12 6.80 -5.83
N LYS A 142 -8.16 6.61 -6.65
CA LYS A 142 -8.39 7.31 -7.94
C LYS A 142 -7.25 7.12 -8.94
N SER A 143 -6.54 6.00 -8.90
CA SER A 143 -5.31 5.81 -9.69
C SER A 143 -5.51 5.06 -11.01
N GLU A 144 -6.70 4.51 -11.27
CA GLU A 144 -6.99 3.65 -12.44
C GLU A 144 -6.73 4.29 -13.80
N TRP A 145 -6.77 5.62 -13.88
CA TRP A 145 -6.41 6.34 -15.11
C TRP A 145 -4.94 6.12 -15.52
N ILE A 146 -4.04 5.90 -14.54
CA ILE A 146 -2.64 5.55 -14.80
C ILE A 146 -2.57 4.13 -15.34
N HIS A 147 -3.32 3.17 -14.78
CA HIS A 147 -3.41 1.80 -15.29
C HIS A 147 -3.88 1.78 -16.75
N ILE A 148 -4.93 2.54 -17.06
CA ILE A 148 -5.44 2.73 -18.42
C ILE A 148 -4.36 3.28 -19.35
N ASN A 149 -3.59 4.28 -18.92
CA ASN A 149 -2.51 4.86 -19.70
C ASN A 149 -1.36 3.87 -19.93
N ILE A 150 -1.02 3.07 -18.93
CA ILE A 150 -0.04 1.97 -19.05
C ILE A 150 -0.50 0.97 -20.11
N LEU A 151 -1.76 0.51 -20.05
CA LEU A 151 -2.31 -0.44 -21.02
C LEU A 151 -2.33 0.15 -22.43
N LYS A 152 -2.71 1.43 -22.57
CA LYS A 152 -2.63 2.17 -23.84
C LYS A 152 -1.20 2.25 -24.37
N ALA A 153 -0.22 2.50 -23.51
CA ALA A 153 1.20 2.51 -23.89
C ALA A 153 1.66 1.12 -24.36
N LYS A 154 1.33 0.05 -23.62
CA LYS A 154 1.62 -1.34 -23.99
C LYS A 154 1.00 -1.71 -25.34
N ILE A 155 -0.25 -1.32 -25.60
CA ILE A 155 -0.94 -1.57 -26.88
C ILE A 155 -0.28 -0.82 -28.04
N ARG A 156 0.15 0.43 -27.82
CA ARG A 156 0.81 1.25 -28.85
C ARG A 156 2.19 0.73 -29.23
N GLY A 157 2.89 0.06 -28.30
CA GLY A 157 4.22 -0.51 -28.54
C GLY A 157 5.32 0.52 -28.79
N ARG A 158 5.16 1.76 -28.30
CA ARG A 158 6.15 2.85 -28.43
C ARG A 158 6.87 3.11 -27.10
N SER A 159 7.94 3.92 -27.16
CA SER A 159 8.65 4.40 -25.98
C SER A 159 7.70 5.05 -24.97
N ILE A 160 7.94 4.75 -23.69
CA ILE A 160 7.14 5.18 -22.54
C ILE A 160 7.77 6.46 -21.99
N SER A 161 6.94 7.45 -21.64
CA SER A 161 7.35 8.71 -21.04
C SER A 161 6.44 9.09 -19.86
N SER A 162 6.87 10.03 -19.03
CA SER A 162 6.04 10.63 -17.98
C SER A 162 4.73 11.19 -18.54
N ILE A 163 4.77 11.84 -19.71
CA ILE A 163 3.56 12.36 -20.36
C ILE A 163 2.60 11.24 -20.75
N ASP A 164 3.13 10.12 -21.25
CA ASP A 164 2.30 8.98 -21.64
C ASP A 164 1.59 8.32 -20.46
N LEU A 165 2.27 8.19 -19.33
CA LEU A 165 1.75 7.48 -18.17
C LEU A 165 0.91 8.38 -17.27
N ILE A 166 1.42 9.56 -16.96
CA ILE A 166 0.85 10.45 -15.93
C ILE A 166 0.43 11.82 -16.45
N GLY A 167 0.59 12.10 -17.76
CA GLY A 167 0.20 13.36 -18.36
C GLY A 167 0.99 14.58 -17.88
N LYS A 168 2.17 14.35 -17.27
CA LYS A 168 3.06 15.38 -16.72
C LYS A 168 4.48 15.16 -17.15
N ASP A 169 5.19 16.26 -17.39
CA ASP A 169 6.63 16.30 -17.56
C ASP A 169 7.20 17.15 -16.42
N PHE A 170 8.27 16.67 -15.80
CA PHE A 170 8.99 17.37 -14.73
C PHE A 170 10.25 18.07 -15.22
N GLY A 171 10.43 18.13 -16.55
CA GLY A 171 11.54 18.78 -17.24
C GLY A 171 12.84 17.97 -17.17
N ASN A 172 13.83 18.43 -17.92
CA ASN A 172 15.13 17.77 -18.08
C ASN A 172 16.28 18.46 -17.32
N GLY A 173 15.94 19.40 -16.43
CA GLY A 173 16.89 20.14 -15.61
C GLY A 173 17.35 19.37 -14.37
N LYS A 174 18.39 19.89 -13.72
CA LYS A 174 18.99 19.36 -12.48
C LYS A 174 17.98 19.17 -11.35
N ALA A 175 16.99 20.05 -11.24
CA ALA A 175 15.85 19.89 -10.34
C ALA A 175 14.57 19.72 -11.17
N PRO A 176 13.63 18.86 -10.75
CA PRO A 176 12.32 18.76 -11.36
C PRO A 176 11.55 20.08 -11.21
N GLN A 177 10.65 20.35 -12.15
CA GLN A 177 9.77 21.52 -12.14
C GLN A 177 8.34 21.08 -12.39
N SER A 178 7.37 21.79 -11.81
CA SER A 178 5.96 21.53 -12.05
C SER A 178 5.14 22.78 -11.81
N THR A 179 4.04 22.93 -12.53
CA THR A 179 3.02 23.95 -12.28
C THR A 179 1.91 23.46 -11.36
N LEU A 180 1.97 22.20 -10.90
CA LEU A 180 0.98 21.61 -10.01
C LEU A 180 1.06 22.25 -8.61
N SER A 181 -0.10 22.39 -7.97
CA SER A 181 -0.14 22.78 -6.56
C SER A 181 0.44 21.67 -5.68
N LYS A 182 0.82 21.98 -4.44
CA LYS A 182 1.26 20.95 -3.47
C LYS A 182 0.20 19.87 -3.25
N LYS A 183 -1.08 20.25 -3.28
CA LYS A 183 -2.21 19.31 -3.12
C LYS A 183 -2.28 18.34 -4.31
N ASP A 184 -2.12 18.86 -5.53
CA ASP A 184 -2.17 18.03 -6.74
C ASP A 184 -0.93 17.12 -6.84
N LEU A 185 0.23 17.60 -6.39
CA LEU A 185 1.43 16.76 -6.26
C LEU A 185 1.22 15.64 -5.24
N GLN A 186 0.64 15.92 -4.07
CA GLN A 186 0.32 14.88 -3.08
C GLN A 186 -0.65 13.83 -3.65
N LEU A 187 -1.71 14.27 -4.34
CA LEU A 187 -2.68 13.38 -4.95
C LEU A 187 -2.01 12.50 -6.02
N LEU A 188 -1.20 13.09 -6.89
CA LEU A 188 -0.49 12.35 -7.93
C LEU A 188 0.54 11.39 -7.33
N LYS A 189 1.24 11.79 -6.27
CA LYS A 189 2.17 10.93 -5.51
C LYS A 189 1.46 9.68 -5.01
N MET A 190 0.32 9.85 -4.33
CA MET A 190 -0.50 8.75 -3.82
C MET A 190 -1.00 7.83 -4.95
N GLN A 191 -1.45 8.40 -6.07
CA GLN A 191 -1.91 7.61 -7.22
C GLN A 191 -0.80 6.78 -7.85
N ILE A 192 0.40 7.36 -8.01
CA ILE A 192 1.57 6.66 -8.55
C ILE A 192 2.04 5.59 -7.57
N PHE A 193 2.11 5.91 -6.27
CA PHE A 193 2.47 4.96 -5.22
C PHE A 193 1.59 3.72 -5.27
N TYR A 194 0.26 3.91 -5.28
CA TYR A 194 -0.69 2.81 -5.30
C TYR A 194 -0.46 1.91 -6.53
N GLN A 195 -0.35 2.51 -7.71
CA GLN A 195 -0.15 1.76 -8.96
C GLN A 195 1.18 1.03 -9.03
N LEU A 196 2.24 1.63 -8.48
CA LEU A 196 3.53 0.98 -8.34
C LEU A 196 3.47 -0.18 -7.36
N ASN A 197 2.81 -0.01 -6.21
CA ASN A 197 2.73 -1.04 -5.18
C ASN A 197 2.01 -2.30 -5.71
N GLU A 198 0.88 -2.14 -6.40
CA GLU A 198 0.21 -3.26 -7.08
C GLU A 198 1.13 -3.94 -8.11
N ARG A 199 1.80 -3.15 -8.96
CA ARG A 199 2.62 -3.68 -10.06
C ARG A 199 3.89 -4.38 -9.59
N MET A 200 4.58 -3.83 -8.60
CA MET A 200 5.84 -4.36 -8.07
C MET A 200 5.63 -5.69 -7.32
N THR A 201 4.39 -6.01 -6.95
CA THR A 201 3.99 -7.33 -6.48
C THR A 201 4.23 -8.41 -7.55
N PHE A 202 3.94 -8.10 -8.81
CA PHE A 202 3.98 -9.07 -9.92
C PHE A 202 5.21 -8.94 -10.83
N VAL A 203 5.80 -7.74 -10.90
CA VAL A 203 6.87 -7.42 -11.85
C VAL A 203 8.17 -7.19 -11.09
N LYS A 204 9.24 -7.86 -11.52
CA LYS A 204 10.60 -7.68 -10.98
C LYS A 204 11.47 -6.87 -11.96
N PRO A 205 12.54 -6.22 -11.49
CA PRO A 205 13.51 -5.57 -12.36
C PRO A 205 14.04 -6.52 -13.46
N LYS A 206 14.20 -6.10 -14.71
CA LYS A 206 13.95 -4.76 -15.28
C LYS A 206 12.54 -4.62 -15.86
N ASP A 207 11.90 -3.47 -15.69
CA ASP A 207 10.64 -3.11 -16.33
C ASP A 207 10.58 -1.59 -16.59
N ALA A 208 10.39 -1.21 -17.86
CA ALA A 208 10.47 0.18 -18.29
C ALA A 208 9.32 1.06 -17.77
N ILE A 209 8.15 0.49 -17.50
CA ILE A 209 6.99 1.23 -16.97
C ILE A 209 7.23 1.52 -15.50
N VAL A 210 7.62 0.49 -14.73
CA VAL A 210 7.93 0.62 -13.31
C VAL A 210 9.11 1.58 -13.11
N ALA A 211 10.17 1.44 -13.92
CA ALA A 211 11.31 2.35 -13.96
C ALA A 211 10.89 3.82 -14.16
N GLN A 212 10.03 4.09 -15.15
CA GLN A 212 9.55 5.44 -15.44
C GLN A 212 8.68 6.01 -14.31
N LEU A 213 7.74 5.22 -13.76
CA LEU A 213 6.88 5.66 -12.66
C LEU A 213 7.64 5.91 -11.37
N LEU A 214 8.65 5.10 -11.05
CA LEU A 214 9.55 5.33 -9.90
C LEU A 214 10.36 6.61 -10.07
N PHE A 215 10.84 6.90 -11.29
CA PHE A 215 11.49 8.17 -11.59
C PHE A 215 10.54 9.35 -11.38
N ASP A 216 9.29 9.24 -11.86
CA ASP A 216 8.27 10.26 -11.68
C ASP A 216 7.87 10.45 -10.21
N LEU A 217 7.81 9.38 -9.43
CA LEU A 217 7.60 9.43 -7.98
C LEU A 217 8.75 10.18 -7.29
N GLY A 218 10.00 9.91 -7.67
CA GLY A 218 11.18 10.62 -7.18
C GLY A 218 11.16 12.12 -7.51
N ASN A 219 10.67 12.49 -8.70
CA ASN A 219 10.50 13.88 -9.10
C ASN A 219 9.50 14.62 -8.20
N ILE A 220 8.36 13.98 -7.93
CA ILE A 220 7.30 14.54 -7.08
C ILE A 220 7.78 14.66 -5.63
N ALA A 221 8.43 13.63 -5.08
CA ALA A 221 9.01 13.67 -3.75
C ALA A 221 10.02 14.81 -3.61
N LEU A 222 10.88 15.02 -4.60
CA LEU A 222 11.86 16.11 -4.59
C LEU A 222 11.19 17.50 -4.65
N LEU A 223 10.15 17.68 -5.48
CA LEU A 223 9.33 18.90 -5.52
C LEU A 223 8.64 19.18 -4.18
N MET A 224 8.35 18.14 -3.41
CA MET A 224 7.73 18.21 -2.09
C MET A 224 8.74 18.32 -0.95
N ASN A 225 10.04 18.45 -1.25
CA ASN A 225 11.14 18.50 -0.29
C ASN A 225 11.29 17.21 0.56
N GLN A 226 10.82 16.07 0.05
CA GLN A 226 10.97 14.74 0.65
C GLN A 226 12.21 14.05 0.05
N LYS A 227 13.39 14.50 0.50
CA LYS A 227 14.67 14.08 -0.13
C LYS A 227 14.97 12.59 0.01
N TYR A 228 14.63 12.00 1.16
CA TYR A 228 14.83 10.57 1.41
C TYR A 228 13.99 9.71 0.45
N ASP A 229 12.69 9.98 0.37
CA ASP A 229 11.77 9.29 -0.56
C ASP A 229 12.22 9.46 -2.01
N ALA A 230 12.68 10.67 -2.38
CA ALA A 230 13.17 10.96 -3.72
C ALA A 230 14.40 10.11 -4.07
N GLU A 231 15.39 10.07 -3.18
CA GLU A 231 16.62 9.27 -3.36
C GLU A 231 16.30 7.77 -3.49
N LYS A 232 15.44 7.25 -2.61
CA LYS A 232 15.01 5.84 -2.67
C LYS A 232 14.25 5.52 -3.96
N SER A 233 13.31 6.38 -4.37
CA SER A 233 12.55 6.20 -5.61
C SER A 233 13.45 6.24 -6.85
N TYR A 234 14.42 7.15 -6.91
CA TYR A 234 15.40 7.20 -8.00
C TYR A 234 16.33 5.97 -8.03
N THR A 235 16.72 5.49 -6.86
CA THR A 235 17.54 4.27 -6.74
C THR A 235 16.78 3.06 -7.27
N GLN A 236 15.51 2.88 -6.87
CA GLN A 236 14.65 1.84 -7.41
C GLN A 236 14.41 2.04 -8.91
N ALA A 237 14.19 3.27 -9.40
CA ALA A 237 14.04 3.54 -10.82
C ALA A 237 15.24 3.02 -11.62
N LYS A 238 16.45 3.28 -11.13
CA LYS A 238 17.71 2.77 -11.71
C LYS A 238 17.77 1.24 -11.69
N GLU A 239 17.40 0.61 -10.58
CA GLU A 239 17.34 -0.85 -10.46
C GLU A 239 16.39 -1.48 -11.50
N TYR A 240 15.21 -0.89 -11.68
CA TYR A 240 14.24 -1.29 -12.72
C TYR A 240 14.68 -0.96 -14.15
N GLY A 241 15.82 -0.28 -14.33
CA GLY A 241 16.44 -0.03 -15.62
C GLY A 241 16.16 1.36 -16.20
N PHE A 242 15.81 2.36 -15.37
CA PHE A 242 15.73 3.74 -15.82
C PHE A 242 17.13 4.28 -16.11
N GLU A 243 17.46 4.43 -17.40
CA GLU A 243 18.75 4.92 -17.85
C GLU A 243 18.56 6.27 -18.58
N ASN A 244 18.80 7.37 -17.87
CA ASN A 244 18.68 8.73 -18.40
C ASN A 244 19.66 9.67 -17.70
N SER A 245 20.32 10.57 -18.45
CA SER A 245 21.25 11.56 -17.88
C SER A 245 20.61 12.48 -16.84
N VAL A 246 19.29 12.73 -16.94
CA VAL A 246 18.54 13.54 -15.98
C VAL A 246 18.48 12.87 -14.61
N LEU A 247 18.36 11.54 -14.56
CA LEU A 247 18.40 10.78 -13.30
C LEU A 247 19.74 10.99 -12.60
N GLU A 248 20.85 10.80 -13.32
CA GLU A 248 22.20 10.93 -12.78
C GLU A 248 22.47 12.34 -12.25
N GLU A 249 22.03 13.38 -12.95
CA GLU A 249 22.13 14.77 -12.47
C GLU A 249 21.31 15.02 -11.20
N ARG A 250 20.09 14.46 -11.11
CA ARG A 250 19.24 14.58 -9.91
C ARG A 250 19.82 13.82 -8.72
N MET A 251 20.39 12.64 -8.96
CA MET A 251 21.01 11.82 -7.91
C MET A 251 22.24 12.51 -7.28
N LYS A 252 22.98 13.34 -8.04
CA LYS A 252 24.09 14.15 -7.49
C LYS A 252 23.66 15.13 -6.39
N LEU A 253 22.38 15.51 -6.33
CA LEU A 253 21.87 16.40 -5.27
C LEU A 253 21.90 15.75 -3.89
N PHE A 254 21.89 14.40 -3.81
CA PHE A 254 21.89 13.66 -2.54
C PHE A 254 23.33 13.34 -2.08
N SER A 255 24.22 12.97 -3.00
CA SER A 255 25.63 12.71 -2.67
C SER A 255 26.36 13.96 -2.15
N GLN A 256 26.03 15.14 -2.69
CA GLN A 256 26.58 16.42 -2.23
C GLN A 256 26.13 16.80 -0.81
N ALA A 257 24.97 16.32 -0.35
CA ALA A 257 24.47 16.58 1.00
C ALA A 257 25.23 15.78 2.06
N LEU A 258 25.66 14.55 1.75
CA LEU A 258 26.47 13.70 2.63
C LEU A 258 27.89 14.28 2.84
N THR A 259 28.50 14.83 1.79
CA THR A 259 29.82 15.48 1.88
C THR A 259 29.81 16.77 2.71
N LYS A 260 28.66 17.45 2.84
CA LYS A 260 28.55 18.69 3.61
C LYS A 260 28.38 18.47 5.12
N ASN A 261 27.90 17.29 5.52
CA ASN A 261 27.56 16.97 6.92
C ASN A 261 28.43 15.87 7.57
N GLY A 262 29.42 15.31 6.86
CA GLY A 262 30.56 14.60 7.48
C GLY A 262 30.22 13.44 8.43
N LYS A 263 29.06 12.79 8.30
CA LYS A 263 28.72 11.57 9.05
C LYS A 263 28.17 10.52 8.09
N GLN A 264 28.87 9.40 7.98
CA GLN A 264 28.31 8.15 7.47
C GLN A 264 27.14 7.77 8.37
N VAL A 265 25.93 7.73 7.82
CA VAL A 265 24.80 7.07 8.45
C VAL A 265 24.85 5.62 7.98
N SER A 266 25.03 4.70 8.91
CA SER A 266 24.95 3.27 8.68
C SER A 266 23.52 2.89 8.26
N ASP A 267 23.40 2.10 7.20
CA ASP A 267 22.16 1.46 6.73
C ASP A 267 21.66 0.39 7.74
N ASP A 268 21.15 0.82 8.88
CA ASP A 268 20.36 -0.03 9.78
C ASP A 268 18.92 0.53 9.80
N PRO A 269 17.90 -0.22 9.32
CA PRO A 269 16.52 0.22 9.35
C PRO A 269 15.99 0.04 10.77
N LYS A 270 16.45 0.88 11.68
CA LYS A 270 15.68 1.19 12.87
C LYS A 270 15.00 2.51 12.59
N GLU A 271 13.67 2.44 12.53
CA GLU A 271 12.80 3.58 12.73
C GLU A 271 13.47 4.53 13.71
N SER A 272 13.67 5.78 13.31
CA SER A 272 13.61 6.84 14.30
C SER A 272 12.15 6.86 14.76
N GLU A 273 11.78 5.92 15.63
CA GLU A 273 10.80 6.20 16.66
C GLU A 273 11.38 7.40 17.41
N GLU A 274 11.05 8.61 16.97
CA GLU A 274 11.06 9.72 17.90
C GLU A 274 10.11 9.27 19.01
N LEU A 275 10.69 8.76 20.09
CA LEU A 275 9.97 8.40 21.30
C LEU A 275 8.99 9.54 21.55
N ASN A 276 7.70 9.26 21.40
CA ASN A 276 6.69 10.24 21.71
C ASN A 276 6.69 10.40 23.23
N TRP A 277 7.60 11.25 23.72
CA TRP A 277 7.84 11.44 25.15
C TRP A 277 6.56 11.84 25.87
N ILE A 278 5.62 12.46 25.16
CA ILE A 278 4.29 12.77 25.68
C ILE A 278 3.53 11.47 26.00
N SER A 279 3.48 10.49 25.10
CA SER A 279 2.79 9.21 25.35
C SER A 279 3.46 8.37 26.45
N VAL A 280 4.80 8.39 26.51
CA VAL A 280 5.57 7.74 27.58
C VAL A 280 5.29 8.39 28.93
N VAL A 281 5.29 9.72 28.99
CA VAL A 281 4.97 10.48 30.21
C VAL A 281 3.53 10.21 30.66
N PHE A 282 2.55 10.18 29.73
CA PHE A 282 1.17 9.83 30.06
C PHE A 282 1.03 8.40 30.59
N SER A 283 1.75 7.44 30.01
CA SER A 283 1.73 6.03 30.44
C SER A 283 2.34 5.87 31.84
N VAL A 284 3.47 6.53 32.11
CA VAL A 284 4.13 6.52 33.42
C VAL A 284 3.26 7.22 34.48
N LEU A 285 2.66 8.37 34.16
CA LEU A 285 1.71 9.07 35.05
C LEU A 285 0.49 8.19 35.35
N SER A 286 -0.05 7.49 34.36
CA SER A 286 -1.19 6.58 34.55
C SER A 286 -0.84 5.41 35.48
N LEU A 287 0.36 4.83 35.33
CA LEU A 287 0.87 3.78 36.24
C LEU A 287 1.09 4.29 37.67
N ILE A 288 1.63 5.50 37.84
CA ILE A 288 1.82 6.11 39.16
C ILE A 288 0.47 6.41 39.82
N ILE A 289 -0.49 6.96 39.08
CA ILE A 289 -1.83 7.29 39.58
C ILE A 289 -2.58 6.01 39.96
N SER A 290 -2.54 4.98 39.11
CA SER A 290 -3.16 3.68 39.41
C SER A 290 -2.52 3.00 40.62
N GLY A 291 -1.19 3.02 40.72
CA GLY A 291 -0.45 2.55 41.91
C GLY A 291 -0.84 3.31 43.19
N PHE A 292 -0.98 4.64 43.12
CA PHE A 292 -1.40 5.46 44.25
C PHE A 292 -2.85 5.20 44.67
N VAL A 293 -3.76 5.02 43.71
CA VAL A 293 -5.17 4.65 43.97
C VAL A 293 -5.22 3.28 44.65
N ILE A 294 -4.49 2.28 44.14
CA ILE A 294 -4.42 0.95 44.75
C ILE A 294 -3.86 1.05 46.17
N PHE A 295 -2.75 1.77 46.38
CA PHE A 295 -2.14 1.93 47.69
C PHE A 295 -3.05 2.61 48.72
N LYS A 296 -3.74 3.68 48.31
CA LYS A 296 -4.64 4.48 49.16
C LYS A 296 -5.91 3.72 49.52
N PHE A 297 -6.43 2.88 48.63
CA PHE A 297 -7.65 2.13 48.83
C PHE A 297 -7.44 0.64 49.12
N ARG A 298 -6.18 0.19 49.32
CA ARG A 298 -5.81 -1.23 49.49
C ARG A 298 -6.68 -1.98 50.49
N LYS A 299 -6.94 -1.41 51.68
CA LYS A 299 -7.77 -2.07 52.71
C LYS A 299 -9.21 -2.35 52.25
N LYS A 300 -9.75 -1.51 51.36
CA LYS A 300 -11.11 -1.60 50.80
C LYS A 300 -11.16 -2.50 49.57
N ILE A 301 -10.07 -2.53 48.80
CA ILE A 301 -9.91 -3.42 47.65
C ILE A 301 -9.73 -4.87 48.13
N PHE A 302 -8.82 -5.12 49.07
CA PHE A 302 -8.58 -6.45 49.62
C PHE A 302 -9.74 -7.01 50.45
N SER A 303 -10.64 -6.16 50.98
CA SER A 303 -11.86 -6.63 51.65
C SER A 303 -12.97 -7.06 50.69
N LEU A 304 -12.83 -6.83 49.37
CA LEU A 304 -13.75 -7.34 48.35
C LEU A 304 -13.38 -8.76 47.87
N PHE A 305 -12.20 -9.25 48.25
CA PHE A 305 -11.67 -10.58 47.91
C PHE A 305 -11.71 -11.56 49.10
N LYS A 306 -12.42 -11.20 50.18
CA LYS A 306 -12.73 -12.04 51.33
C LYS A 306 -14.23 -12.25 51.39
#